data_AF-A0A437R5K1-F1
#
_entry.id   AF-A0A437R5K1-F1
#
_cell.length_a   1.000
_cell.length_b   1.000
_cell.length_c   1.000
_cell.angle_alpha   90.00
_cell.angle_beta   90.00
_cell.angle_gamma   90.00
#
_symmetry.space_group_name_H-M   'P 1'
#
loop_
_entity.id
_entity.type
_entity.pdbx_description
1 polymer ?
#
loop_
_entity_poly.entity_id
_entity_poly.type
_entity_poly.pdbx_seq_one_letter_code
_entity_poly.pdbx_strand_id
1 'polypeptide(L)'
;MQLALRDANQGPFLSKVIAYGQAQGRLSASDLENIKSKAVLMSLKFADKFYNKYKMHLLEQAAHDIIGVASLGLAELSEQDLDRALALLQSPEGIVKPFQKGWSMLSQVSLLNPSRKSLYGDVEAQLLADIASPPDAEEWSGLSQYQHALQEWQRRQAIAVLKQTFFYHTQLDPFEHFNLEGMLAEVVLYRLCCKGDKVKQDLKQRLKNIELQDSWFDVTFLQIQTQQTISLLPPGFAAAVNEDIGDNFAPALLKTLQFAKGYQKLLADNASPERRDAFEHKQGMLNPLLGWPQYIEM
;
A
#
# COMPACT_ATOMS: atom_id res chain seq x y z
N MET A 1 17.32 -6.90 32.07
CA MET A 1 16.44 -6.98 30.88
C MET A 1 16.05 -8.43 30.69
N GLN A 2 14.79 -8.79 30.94
CA GLN A 2 14.25 -10.12 30.67
C GLN A 2 13.34 -10.03 29.44
N LEU A 3 13.45 -10.98 28.51
CA LEU A 3 12.53 -11.09 27.39
C LEU A 3 11.19 -11.63 27.94
N ALA A 4 10.19 -10.76 28.09
CA ALA A 4 8.88 -11.12 28.60
C ALA A 4 8.11 -11.87 27.51
N LEU A 5 8.02 -13.20 27.63
CA LEU A 5 7.18 -14.04 26.78
C LEU A 5 5.74 -13.92 27.28
N ARG A 6 4.82 -13.56 26.38
CA ARG A 6 3.39 -13.39 26.67
C ARG A 6 2.60 -14.69 26.42
N ASP A 7 1.32 -14.68 26.81
CA ASP A 7 0.38 -15.77 26.57
C ASP A 7 0.43 -16.27 25.11
N ALA A 8 0.39 -17.58 24.94
CA ALA A 8 0.62 -18.29 23.69
C ALA A 8 -0.39 -17.93 22.59
N ASN A 9 -1.57 -17.41 22.93
CA ASN A 9 -2.58 -17.09 21.93
C ASN A 9 -2.61 -15.59 21.53
N GLN A 10 -2.08 -14.69 22.35
CA GLN A 10 -2.22 -13.24 22.15
C GLN A 10 -0.88 -12.51 22.00
N GLY A 11 0.24 -13.18 22.31
CA GLY A 11 1.57 -12.61 22.16
C GLY A 11 2.09 -12.56 20.70
N PRO A 12 3.24 -11.90 20.47
CA PRO A 12 3.90 -11.89 19.17
C PRO A 12 4.21 -13.30 18.67
N PHE A 13 4.25 -13.49 17.35
CA PHE A 13 4.46 -14.82 16.75
C PHE A 13 5.72 -15.52 17.30
N LEU A 14 6.80 -14.78 17.56
CA LEU A 14 8.00 -15.33 18.21
C LEU A 14 7.70 -15.98 19.58
N SER A 15 6.86 -15.37 20.41
CA SER A 15 6.48 -15.92 21.72
C SER A 15 5.66 -17.19 21.56
N LYS A 16 4.75 -17.23 20.56
CA LYS A 16 3.95 -18.41 20.23
C LYS A 16 4.83 -19.60 19.85
N VAL A 17 5.84 -19.38 19.00
CA VAL A 17 6.77 -20.41 18.54
C VAL A 17 7.65 -20.92 19.68
N ILE A 18 8.12 -20.03 20.57
CA ILE A 18 8.89 -20.44 21.76
C ILE A 18 8.02 -21.29 22.69
N ALA A 19 6.80 -20.86 23.00
CA ALA A 19 5.88 -21.61 23.84
C ALA A 19 5.55 -22.98 23.23
N TYR A 20 5.30 -23.05 21.92
CA TYR A 20 5.13 -24.29 21.17
C TYR A 20 6.35 -25.21 21.31
N GLY A 21 7.56 -24.72 21.05
CA GLY A 21 8.79 -25.49 21.15
C GLY A 21 9.04 -26.05 22.55
N GLN A 22 8.72 -25.28 23.59
CA GLN A 22 8.78 -25.74 24.99
C GLN A 22 7.74 -26.82 25.29
N ALA A 23 6.49 -26.60 24.88
CA ALA A 23 5.39 -27.56 25.09
C ALA A 23 5.65 -28.91 24.39
N GLN A 24 6.29 -28.88 23.22
CA GLN A 24 6.68 -30.07 22.46
C GLN A 24 7.99 -30.72 22.94
N GLY A 25 8.66 -30.17 23.95
CA GLY A 25 9.96 -30.65 24.42
C GLY A 25 11.09 -30.54 23.38
N ARG A 26 10.87 -29.74 22.32
CA ARG A 26 11.81 -29.56 21.22
C ARG A 26 12.73 -28.35 21.40
N LEU A 27 12.44 -27.51 22.40
CA LEU A 27 13.27 -26.37 22.77
C LEU A 27 13.81 -26.56 24.20
N SER A 28 15.12 -26.81 24.33
CA SER A 28 15.75 -26.96 25.65
C SER A 28 15.92 -25.61 26.36
N ALA A 29 16.22 -25.64 27.66
CA ALA A 29 16.54 -24.43 28.42
C ALA A 29 17.78 -23.70 27.86
N SER A 30 18.78 -24.45 27.39
CA SER A 30 19.98 -23.90 26.76
C SER A 30 19.66 -23.21 25.42
N ASP A 31 18.81 -23.82 24.60
CA ASP A 31 18.37 -23.20 23.34
C ASP A 31 17.65 -21.88 23.60
N LEU A 32 16.77 -21.86 24.60
CA LEU A 32 16.04 -20.65 24.98
C LEU A 32 16.99 -19.55 25.50
N GLU A 33 17.99 -19.91 26.31
CA GLU A 33 18.99 -18.96 26.80
C GLU A 33 19.83 -18.37 25.66
N ASN A 34 20.18 -19.18 24.67
CA ASN A 34 20.89 -18.72 23.46
C ASN A 34 20.05 -17.74 22.64
N ILE A 35 18.76 -18.04 22.45
CA ILE A 35 17.82 -17.14 21.75
C ILE A 35 17.70 -15.81 22.50
N LYS A 36 17.48 -15.85 23.82
CA LYS A 36 17.37 -14.66 24.67
C LYS A 36 18.63 -13.81 24.64
N SER A 37 19.81 -14.43 24.75
CA SER A 37 21.10 -13.74 24.75
C SER A 37 21.34 -13.01 23.43
N LYS A 38 21.03 -13.64 22.29
CA LYS A 38 21.10 -12.99 20.97
C LYS A 38 20.12 -11.82 20.88
N ALA A 39 18.87 -12.00 21.30
CA ALA A 39 17.86 -10.94 21.28
C ALA A 39 18.29 -9.73 22.12
N VAL A 40 18.80 -9.96 23.34
CA VAL A 40 19.33 -8.91 24.23
C VAL A 40 20.46 -8.11 23.57
N LEU A 41 21.43 -8.80 22.96
CA LEU A 41 22.52 -8.15 22.24
C LEU A 41 22.02 -7.31 21.06
N MET A 42 21.00 -7.80 20.34
CA MET A 42 20.38 -7.06 19.25
C MET A 42 19.67 -5.81 19.76
N SER A 43 18.90 -5.89 20.84
CA SER A 43 18.23 -4.73 21.44
C SER A 43 19.22 -3.66 21.89
N LEU A 44 20.35 -4.06 22.49
CA LEU A 44 21.42 -3.13 22.88
C LEU A 44 22.02 -2.41 21.67
N LYS A 45 22.35 -3.15 20.60
CA LYS A 45 22.87 -2.58 19.35
C LYS A 45 21.84 -1.68 18.66
N PHE A 46 20.57 -2.07 18.70
CA PHE A 46 19.47 -1.32 18.11
C PHE A 46 19.29 0.02 18.84
N ALA A 47 19.28 -0.01 20.16
CA ALA A 47 19.18 1.19 20.97
C ALA A 47 20.37 2.13 20.79
N ASP A 48 21.59 1.62 20.69
CA ASP A 48 22.77 2.46 20.42
C ASP A 48 22.67 3.23 19.09
N LYS A 49 22.02 2.62 18.09
CA LYS A 49 21.85 3.19 16.75
C LYS A 49 20.67 4.16 16.64
N PHE A 50 19.53 3.84 17.25
CA PHE A 50 18.26 4.53 17.00
C PHE A 50 17.75 5.35 18.19
N TYR A 51 18.29 5.14 19.38
CA TYR A 51 17.83 5.76 20.62
C TYR A 51 18.93 6.59 21.30
N ASN A 52 18.52 7.62 22.05
CA ASN A 52 19.46 8.46 22.76
C ASN A 52 20.00 7.72 24.01
N LYS A 53 21.33 7.58 24.11
CA LYS A 53 22.05 6.76 25.11
C LYS A 53 21.73 7.04 26.57
N TYR A 54 21.10 8.18 26.88
CA TYR A 54 20.81 8.63 28.24
C TYR A 54 19.43 8.23 28.78
N LYS A 55 18.66 7.39 28.08
CA LYS A 55 17.28 7.04 28.45
C LYS A 55 17.07 5.53 28.55
N MET A 56 17.07 4.99 29.78
CA MET A 56 16.85 3.54 30.03
C MET A 56 15.51 3.01 29.49
N HIS A 57 14.44 3.80 29.47
CA HIS A 57 13.15 3.37 28.89
C HIS A 57 13.25 3.05 27.39
N LEU A 58 14.25 3.58 26.68
CA LEU A 58 14.46 3.28 25.26
C LEU A 58 15.10 1.90 25.04
N LEU A 59 15.75 1.32 26.04
CA LEU A 59 16.26 -0.06 25.96
C LEU A 59 15.13 -1.09 26.01
N GLU A 60 14.13 -0.83 26.85
CA GLU A 60 12.93 -1.65 26.94
C GLU A 60 12.13 -1.56 25.64
N GLN A 61 11.92 -0.33 25.13
CA GLN A 61 11.31 -0.13 23.81
C GLN A 61 12.07 -0.87 22.70
N ALA A 62 13.41 -0.78 22.67
CA ALA A 62 14.21 -1.51 21.68
C ALA A 62 13.99 -3.03 21.76
N ALA A 63 13.81 -3.60 22.95
CA ALA A 63 13.48 -5.01 23.08
C ALA A 63 12.09 -5.34 22.49
N HIS A 64 11.10 -4.49 22.73
CA HIS A 64 9.77 -4.64 22.15
C HIS A 64 9.77 -4.51 20.62
N ASP A 65 10.58 -3.60 20.07
CA ASP A 65 10.78 -3.44 18.63
C ASP A 65 11.44 -4.68 18.03
N ILE A 66 12.53 -5.18 18.62
CA ILE A 66 13.21 -6.39 18.15
C ILE A 66 12.26 -7.59 18.14
N ILE A 67 11.44 -7.76 19.18
CA ILE A 67 10.44 -8.83 19.27
C ILE A 67 9.39 -8.69 18.16
N GLY A 68 8.87 -7.48 17.94
CA GLY A 68 7.90 -7.19 16.88
C GLY A 68 8.45 -7.49 15.50
N VAL A 69 9.62 -6.93 15.17
CA VAL A 69 10.29 -7.10 13.88
C VAL A 69 10.65 -8.57 13.63
N ALA A 70 11.22 -9.26 14.63
CA ALA A 70 11.57 -10.66 14.49
C ALA A 70 10.32 -11.54 14.34
N SER A 71 9.21 -11.21 15.02
CA SER A 71 7.94 -11.94 14.87
C SER A 71 7.37 -11.82 13.47
N LEU A 72 7.40 -10.60 12.90
CA LEU A 72 6.97 -10.35 11.53
C LEU A 72 7.77 -11.19 10.52
N GLY A 73 9.10 -11.12 10.58
CA GLY A 73 9.93 -11.87 9.64
C GLY A 73 9.92 -13.39 9.88
N LEU A 74 9.72 -13.84 11.12
CA LEU A 74 9.58 -15.27 11.42
C LEU A 74 8.31 -15.83 10.80
N ALA A 75 7.18 -15.13 10.95
CA ALA A 75 5.89 -15.50 10.38
C ALA A 75 5.95 -15.61 8.85
N GLU A 76 6.62 -14.65 8.20
CA GLU A 76 6.80 -14.65 6.75
C GLU A 76 7.70 -15.80 6.27
N LEU A 77 8.85 -16.03 6.92
CA LEU A 77 9.78 -17.10 6.53
C LEU A 77 9.21 -18.50 6.75
N SER A 78 8.30 -18.64 7.70
CA SER A 78 7.72 -19.93 8.05
C SER A 78 6.35 -20.16 7.46
N GLU A 79 5.77 -19.19 6.73
CA GLU A 79 4.35 -19.22 6.32
C GLU A 79 3.42 -19.43 7.53
N GLN A 80 3.80 -18.86 8.68
CA GLN A 80 3.13 -19.03 9.98
C GLN A 80 3.08 -20.47 10.52
N ASP A 81 3.80 -21.40 9.89
CA ASP A 81 3.95 -22.78 10.37
C ASP A 81 4.89 -22.83 11.59
N LEU A 82 4.39 -23.36 12.71
CA LEU A 82 5.12 -23.38 13.99
C LEU A 82 6.35 -24.30 13.96
N ASP A 83 6.31 -25.39 13.20
CA ASP A 83 7.40 -26.34 13.07
C ASP A 83 8.56 -25.77 12.27
N ARG A 84 8.25 -25.14 11.12
CA ARG A 84 9.23 -24.41 10.31
C ARG A 84 9.80 -23.23 11.07
N ALA A 85 8.97 -22.48 11.79
CA ALA A 85 9.42 -21.35 12.60
C ALA A 85 10.38 -21.80 13.71
N LEU A 86 10.06 -22.90 14.40
CA LEU A 86 10.94 -23.45 15.43
C LEU A 86 12.29 -23.88 14.84
N ALA A 87 12.29 -24.55 13.69
CA ALA A 87 13.52 -24.94 12.99
C ALA A 87 14.39 -23.72 12.61
N LEU A 88 13.76 -22.61 12.20
CA LEU A 88 14.47 -21.35 11.93
C LEU A 88 15.12 -20.77 13.19
N LEU A 89 14.43 -20.80 14.34
CA LEU A 89 14.99 -20.31 15.61
C LEU A 89 16.14 -21.17 16.13
N GLN A 90 16.13 -22.47 15.84
CA GLN A 90 17.19 -23.42 16.22
C GLN A 90 18.39 -23.40 15.27
N SER A 91 18.29 -22.70 14.14
CA SER A 91 19.40 -22.55 13.20
C SER A 91 20.56 -21.71 13.80
N PRO A 92 21.77 -21.79 13.25
CA PRO A 92 22.91 -20.96 13.70
C PRO A 92 22.61 -19.45 13.68
N GLU A 93 21.83 -19.00 12.70
CA GLU A 93 21.41 -17.61 12.54
C GLU A 93 20.39 -17.22 13.63
N GLY A 94 19.54 -18.16 14.03
CA GLY A 94 18.52 -18.00 15.07
C GLY A 94 17.63 -16.78 14.81
N ILE A 95 17.38 -15.98 15.85
CA ILE A 95 16.52 -14.78 15.77
C ILE A 95 17.02 -13.69 14.81
N VAL A 96 18.31 -13.70 14.41
CA VAL A 96 18.89 -12.67 13.53
C VAL A 96 18.26 -12.70 12.14
N LYS A 97 18.03 -13.89 11.57
CA LYS A 97 17.47 -14.04 10.22
C LYS A 97 16.00 -13.58 10.12
N PRO A 98 15.10 -14.00 11.04
CA PRO A 98 13.77 -13.41 11.15
C PRO A 98 13.80 -11.90 11.29
N PHE A 99 14.67 -11.34 12.15
CA PHE A 99 14.78 -9.90 12.29
C PHE A 99 15.18 -9.21 10.99
N GLN A 100 16.19 -9.72 10.27
CA GLN A 100 16.62 -9.14 8.98
C GLN A 100 15.50 -9.16 7.94
N LYS A 101 14.74 -10.27 7.86
CA LYS A 101 13.59 -10.36 6.97
C LYS A 101 12.51 -9.36 7.36
N GLY A 102 12.14 -9.29 8.64
CA GLY A 102 11.13 -8.34 9.14
C GLY A 102 11.55 -6.89 8.87
N TRP A 103 12.82 -6.54 9.10
CA TRP A 103 13.33 -5.20 8.81
C TRP A 103 13.27 -4.85 7.33
N SER A 104 13.61 -5.80 6.45
CA SER A 104 13.51 -5.64 4.99
C SER A 104 12.06 -5.39 4.55
N MET A 105 11.12 -6.16 5.11
CA MET A 105 9.68 -5.97 4.87
C MET A 105 9.21 -4.56 5.28
N LEU A 106 9.57 -4.09 6.48
CA LEU A 106 9.22 -2.75 6.94
C LEU A 106 9.88 -1.66 6.08
N SER A 107 11.13 -1.85 5.69
CA SER A 107 11.87 -0.89 4.87
C SER A 107 11.30 -0.79 3.44
N GLN A 108 10.69 -1.87 2.92
CA GLN A 108 10.00 -1.85 1.62
C GLN A 108 8.77 -0.94 1.66
N VAL A 109 7.96 -1.04 2.72
CA VAL A 109 6.69 -0.30 2.83
C VAL A 109 6.85 1.08 3.46
N SER A 110 8.02 1.36 4.03
CA SER A 110 8.43 2.67 4.54
C SER A 110 8.47 3.72 3.41
N LEU A 111 7.94 4.90 3.69
CA LEU A 111 7.94 6.03 2.77
C LEU A 111 9.24 6.85 2.83
N LEU A 112 10.18 6.46 3.68
CA LEU A 112 11.47 7.13 3.79
C LEU A 112 12.32 6.88 2.55
N ASN A 113 12.95 7.94 2.05
CA ASN A 113 13.95 7.81 1.00
C ASN A 113 15.13 6.97 1.52
N PRO A 114 15.56 5.92 0.78
CA PRO A 114 16.65 5.07 1.22
C PRO A 114 17.93 5.89 1.46
N SER A 115 18.38 6.00 2.72
CA SER A 115 19.67 6.60 3.01
C SER A 115 20.80 5.71 2.52
N ARG A 116 21.77 6.28 1.81
CA ARG A 116 23.02 5.59 1.43
C ARG A 116 23.82 5.06 2.63
N LYS A 117 23.50 5.48 3.85
CA LYS A 117 24.18 5.07 5.09
C LYS A 117 23.53 3.87 5.78
N SER A 118 22.31 3.48 5.41
CA SER A 118 21.63 2.34 6.05
C SER A 118 21.75 1.07 5.22
N LEU A 119 22.42 0.05 5.76
CA LEU A 119 22.65 -1.24 5.09
C LEU A 119 21.34 -2.02 4.81
N TYR A 120 20.27 -1.70 5.53
CA TYR A 120 18.98 -2.38 5.45
C TYR A 120 17.81 -1.42 5.18
N GLY A 121 18.07 -0.16 4.80
CA GLY A 121 17.03 0.86 4.65
C GLY A 121 16.62 1.53 5.96
N ASP A 122 15.78 2.56 5.86
CA ASP A 122 15.25 3.31 7.00
C ASP A 122 13.75 3.03 7.16
N VAL A 123 13.31 2.82 8.40
CA VAL A 123 11.92 2.50 8.76
C VAL A 123 11.32 3.69 9.49
N GLU A 124 10.11 4.10 9.10
CA GLU A 124 9.36 5.14 9.79
C GLU A 124 9.11 4.77 11.25
N ALA A 125 9.28 5.72 12.16
CA ALA A 125 9.12 5.47 13.59
C ALA A 125 7.71 4.98 13.94
N GLN A 126 6.68 5.48 13.25
CA GLN A 126 5.30 5.04 13.46
C GLN A 126 5.12 3.58 13.04
N LEU A 127 5.61 3.20 11.86
CA LEU A 127 5.53 1.82 11.37
C LEU A 127 6.23 0.84 12.33
N LEU A 128 7.37 1.24 12.91
CA LEU A 128 8.06 0.45 13.92
C LEU A 128 7.25 0.36 15.23
N ALA A 129 6.62 1.45 15.66
CA ALA A 129 5.76 1.47 16.84
C ALA A 129 4.51 0.59 16.67
N ASP A 130 3.89 0.59 15.48
CA ASP A 130 2.68 -0.17 15.18
C ASP A 130 2.90 -1.69 15.25
N ILE A 131 4.11 -2.16 14.91
CA ILE A 131 4.45 -3.58 14.96
C ILE A 131 5.17 -4.00 16.25
N ALA A 132 5.50 -3.05 17.13
CA ALA A 132 6.15 -3.34 18.40
C ALA A 132 5.25 -4.20 19.29
N SER A 133 5.84 -4.80 20.33
CA SER A 133 5.10 -5.59 21.32
C SER A 133 5.20 -4.97 22.71
N PRO A 134 4.64 -3.76 22.93
CA PRO A 134 4.76 -3.07 24.22
C PRO A 134 4.05 -3.85 25.33
N PRO A 135 4.47 -3.73 26.60
CA PRO A 135 4.09 -4.61 27.70
C PRO A 135 2.63 -4.47 28.17
N ASP A 136 1.95 -3.40 27.75
CA ASP A 136 0.55 -3.06 28.02
C ASP A 136 -0.45 -3.54 26.94
N ALA A 137 0.00 -3.92 25.73
CA ALA A 137 -0.90 -4.40 24.68
C ALA A 137 -1.52 -5.77 25.01
N GLU A 138 -2.85 -5.88 25.00
CA GLU A 138 -3.57 -7.15 25.26
C GLU A 138 -3.32 -8.20 24.17
N GLU A 139 -3.30 -7.79 22.90
CA GLU A 139 -3.03 -8.64 21.75
C GLU A 139 -2.01 -7.99 20.81
N TRP A 140 -1.09 -8.79 20.26
CA TRP A 140 -0.14 -8.31 19.26
C TRP A 140 -0.77 -8.33 17.85
N SER A 141 -0.97 -7.14 17.28
CA SER A 141 -1.58 -6.93 15.95
C SER A 141 -0.56 -6.65 14.85
N GLY A 142 0.75 -6.81 15.10
CA GLY A 142 1.81 -6.38 14.18
C GLY A 142 1.75 -6.98 12.77
N LEU A 143 1.23 -8.21 12.61
CA LEU A 143 0.99 -8.79 11.28
C LEU A 143 -0.09 -8.03 10.50
N SER A 144 -1.22 -7.72 11.14
CA SER A 144 -2.32 -6.96 10.53
C SER A 144 -1.88 -5.52 10.22
N GLN A 145 -1.14 -4.89 11.12
CA GLN A 145 -0.59 -3.55 10.90
C GLN A 145 0.36 -3.52 9.69
N TYR A 146 1.25 -4.50 9.58
CA TYR A 146 2.12 -4.63 8.41
C TYR A 146 1.31 -4.88 7.12
N GLN A 147 0.31 -5.75 7.14
CA GLN A 147 -0.54 -6.02 5.97
C GLN A 147 -1.25 -4.75 5.49
N HIS A 148 -1.78 -3.94 6.42
CA HIS A 148 -2.39 -2.66 6.09
C HIS A 148 -1.38 -1.69 5.48
N ALA A 149 -0.19 -1.56 6.06
CA ALA A 149 0.89 -0.73 5.51
C ALA A 149 1.33 -1.21 4.11
N LEU A 150 1.40 -2.52 3.89
CA LEU A 150 1.73 -3.11 2.60
C LEU A 150 0.67 -2.80 1.54
N GLN A 151 -0.62 -2.90 1.87
CA GLN A 151 -1.71 -2.55 0.96
C GLN A 151 -1.66 -1.08 0.56
N GLU A 152 -1.45 -0.18 1.52
CA GLU A 152 -1.34 1.26 1.24
C GLU A 152 -0.10 1.57 0.39
N TRP A 153 1.03 0.92 0.66
CA TRP A 153 2.22 1.03 -0.18
C TRP A 153 1.95 0.53 -1.60
N GLN A 154 1.32 -0.64 -1.76
CA GLN A 154 0.96 -1.21 -3.05
C GLN A 154 0.02 -0.28 -3.83
N ARG A 155 -0.97 0.32 -3.18
CA ARG A 155 -1.86 1.32 -3.78
C ARG A 155 -1.08 2.51 -4.33
N ARG A 156 -0.13 3.06 -3.55
CA ARG A 156 0.73 4.17 -3.98
C ARG A 156 1.61 3.79 -5.17
N GLN A 157 2.20 2.59 -5.15
CA GLN A 157 2.98 2.10 -6.28
C GLN A 157 2.10 1.90 -7.53
N ALA A 158 0.89 1.36 -7.37
CA ALA A 158 -0.05 1.22 -8.48
C ALA A 158 -0.44 2.58 -9.09
N ILE A 159 -0.66 3.61 -8.27
CA ILE A 159 -0.87 4.99 -8.73
C ILE A 159 0.34 5.49 -9.53
N ALA A 160 1.56 5.34 -9.01
CA ALA A 160 2.77 5.77 -9.70
C ALA A 160 2.95 5.06 -11.04
N VAL A 161 2.69 3.76 -11.09
CA VAL A 161 2.77 2.93 -12.30
C VAL A 161 1.69 3.30 -13.32
N LEU A 162 0.44 3.51 -12.89
CA LEU A 162 -0.63 4.02 -13.76
C LEU A 162 -0.22 5.35 -14.39
N LYS A 163 0.32 6.27 -13.58
CA LYS A 163 0.75 7.59 -14.05
C LYS A 163 1.87 7.47 -15.10
N GLN A 164 2.89 6.67 -14.83
CA GLN A 164 4.00 6.44 -15.78
C GLN A 164 3.54 5.76 -17.07
N THR A 165 2.64 4.79 -16.96
CA THR A 165 2.17 3.98 -18.09
C THR A 165 1.27 4.80 -19.00
N PHE A 166 0.28 5.50 -18.44
CA PHE A 166 -0.83 6.05 -19.22
C PHE A 166 -0.83 7.56 -19.35
N PHE A 167 -0.09 8.32 -18.55
CA PHE A 167 -0.12 9.79 -18.61
C PHE A 167 1.10 10.36 -19.33
N TYR A 168 0.91 11.51 -19.98
CA TYR A 168 2.03 12.29 -20.52
C TYR A 168 2.85 12.96 -19.40
N HIS A 169 2.17 13.53 -18.40
CA HIS A 169 2.81 14.10 -17.22
C HIS A 169 2.94 13.00 -16.16
N THR A 170 4.17 12.52 -15.95
CA THR A 170 4.46 11.37 -15.09
C THR A 170 4.80 11.73 -13.66
N GLN A 171 5.05 13.02 -13.37
CA GLN A 171 5.33 13.50 -12.02
C GLN A 171 4.03 13.52 -11.21
N LEU A 172 4.03 12.86 -10.05
CA LEU A 172 2.95 12.97 -9.08
C LEU A 172 3.00 14.35 -8.43
N ASP A 173 1.90 15.10 -8.55
CA ASP A 173 1.74 16.33 -7.78
C ASP A 173 1.38 15.94 -6.34
N PRO A 174 2.14 16.37 -5.31
CA PRO A 174 1.81 16.12 -3.91
C PRO A 174 0.42 16.61 -3.49
N PHE A 175 -0.17 17.55 -4.25
CA PHE A 175 -1.49 18.12 -4.01
C PHE A 175 -2.59 17.48 -4.87
N GLU A 176 -2.27 16.58 -5.82
CA GLU A 176 -3.28 15.82 -6.57
C GLU A 176 -3.87 14.70 -5.68
N HIS A 177 -5.13 14.87 -5.28
CA HIS A 177 -5.84 13.90 -4.44
C HIS A 177 -6.62 12.89 -5.31
N PHE A 178 -5.93 12.15 -6.18
CA PHE A 178 -6.56 11.04 -6.91
C PHE A 178 -6.36 9.73 -6.13
N ASN A 179 -7.48 9.09 -5.77
CA ASN A 179 -7.45 7.67 -5.41
C ASN A 179 -7.23 6.82 -6.67
N LEU A 180 -6.80 5.57 -6.49
CA LEU A 180 -6.46 4.66 -7.58
C LEU A 180 -7.63 4.49 -8.56
N GLU A 181 -8.84 4.33 -8.02
CA GLU A 181 -10.07 4.19 -8.79
C GLU A 181 -10.31 5.41 -9.71
N GLY A 182 -10.22 6.63 -9.18
CA GLY A 182 -10.40 7.85 -9.96
C GLY A 182 -9.34 8.01 -11.07
N MET A 183 -8.08 7.66 -10.77
CA MET A 183 -7.00 7.70 -11.77
C MET A 183 -7.20 6.63 -12.86
N LEU A 184 -7.69 5.44 -12.51
CA LEU A 184 -8.01 4.42 -13.48
C LEU A 184 -9.21 4.81 -14.35
N ALA A 185 -10.25 5.40 -13.76
CA ALA A 185 -11.45 5.85 -14.48
C ALA A 185 -11.09 6.83 -15.60
N GLU A 186 -10.28 7.81 -15.26
CA GLU A 186 -9.63 8.75 -16.16
C GLU A 186 -8.93 8.05 -17.33
N VAL A 187 -8.05 7.09 -17.03
CA VAL A 187 -7.31 6.34 -18.05
C VAL A 187 -8.27 5.61 -18.97
N VAL A 188 -9.24 4.88 -18.44
CA VAL A 188 -10.19 4.09 -19.23
C VAL A 188 -11.00 4.99 -20.16
N LEU A 189 -11.57 6.08 -19.64
CA LEU A 189 -12.40 7.00 -20.42
C LEU A 189 -11.60 7.76 -21.47
N TYR A 190 -10.42 8.28 -21.11
CA TYR A 190 -9.57 8.98 -22.06
C TYR A 190 -9.12 8.06 -23.18
N ARG A 191 -8.66 6.85 -22.86
CA ARG A 191 -8.23 5.86 -23.85
C ARG A 191 -9.37 5.44 -24.77
N LEU A 192 -10.57 5.23 -24.22
CA LEU A 192 -11.76 4.94 -25.01
C LEU A 192 -12.06 6.07 -26.01
N CYS A 193 -12.04 7.32 -25.54
CA CYS A 193 -12.35 8.48 -26.37
C CYS A 193 -11.24 8.84 -27.37
N CYS A 194 -9.98 8.58 -27.03
CA CYS A 194 -8.79 9.00 -27.78
C CYS A 194 -8.02 7.82 -28.40
N LYS A 195 -8.70 6.70 -28.68
CA LYS A 195 -8.14 5.53 -29.40
C LYS A 195 -6.85 4.98 -28.78
N GLY A 196 -6.78 4.94 -27.45
CA GLY A 196 -5.66 4.37 -26.71
C GLY A 196 -4.46 5.32 -26.53
N ASP A 197 -4.61 6.61 -26.84
CA ASP A 197 -3.60 7.63 -26.53
C ASP A 197 -3.28 7.69 -25.03
N LYS A 198 -2.09 8.22 -24.72
CA LYS A 198 -1.76 8.64 -23.35
C LYS A 198 -2.60 9.85 -22.94
N VAL A 199 -2.98 9.85 -21.68
CA VAL A 199 -3.83 10.82 -21.03
C VAL A 199 -3.19 12.21 -21.00
N LYS A 200 -3.99 13.21 -21.39
CA LYS A 200 -3.70 14.64 -21.36
C LYS A 200 -4.91 15.39 -20.80
N GLN A 201 -4.66 16.57 -20.22
CA GLN A 201 -5.69 17.46 -19.69
C GLN A 201 -6.37 18.27 -20.81
N ASP A 202 -6.82 17.62 -21.88
CA ASP A 202 -7.42 18.26 -23.06
C ASP A 202 -8.74 17.61 -23.51
N LEU A 203 -9.20 16.56 -22.82
CA LEU A 203 -10.36 15.78 -23.24
C LEU A 203 -11.62 16.63 -23.41
N LYS A 204 -11.84 17.62 -22.53
CA LYS A 204 -12.95 18.58 -22.62
C LYS A 204 -12.95 19.37 -23.94
N GLN A 205 -11.77 19.75 -24.43
CA GLN A 205 -11.60 20.47 -25.70
C GLN A 205 -11.74 19.53 -26.89
N ARG A 206 -11.18 18.31 -26.78
CA ARG A 206 -11.23 17.30 -27.84
C ARG A 206 -12.63 16.73 -28.03
N LEU A 207 -13.46 16.72 -26.99
CA LEU A 207 -14.77 16.06 -26.98
C LEU A 207 -15.67 16.46 -28.16
N LYS A 208 -15.60 17.71 -28.63
CA LYS A 208 -16.35 18.18 -29.81
C LYS A 208 -16.08 17.34 -31.07
N ASN A 209 -14.88 16.78 -31.19
CA ASN A 209 -14.40 16.07 -32.37
C ASN A 209 -14.39 14.54 -32.19
N ILE A 210 -14.90 14.01 -31.07
CA ILE A 210 -14.89 12.59 -30.76
C ILE A 210 -16.25 11.99 -31.11
N GLU A 211 -16.29 10.93 -31.90
CA GLU A 211 -17.55 10.23 -32.17
C GLU A 211 -17.84 9.23 -31.05
N LEU A 212 -18.79 9.57 -30.16
CA LEU A 212 -19.22 8.69 -29.07
C LEU A 212 -20.16 7.62 -29.62
N GLN A 213 -19.72 6.36 -29.62
CA GLN A 213 -20.52 5.24 -30.13
C GLN A 213 -21.56 4.80 -29.10
N ASP A 214 -22.77 4.46 -29.56
CA ASP A 214 -23.84 4.00 -28.66
C ASP A 214 -23.48 2.70 -27.92
N SER A 215 -22.63 1.85 -28.53
CA SER A 215 -22.11 0.62 -27.90
C SER A 215 -21.27 0.87 -26.66
N TRP A 216 -20.73 2.08 -26.46
CA TRP A 216 -19.93 2.41 -25.29
C TRP A 216 -20.77 2.62 -24.03
N PHE A 217 -22.07 2.87 -24.20
CA PHE A 217 -23.01 3.16 -23.11
C PHE A 217 -23.58 1.88 -22.50
N ASP A 218 -22.72 0.89 -22.29
CA ASP A 218 -23.02 -0.40 -21.70
C ASP A 218 -22.02 -0.74 -20.60
N VAL A 219 -22.51 -1.25 -19.47
CA VAL A 219 -21.67 -1.56 -18.32
C VAL A 219 -20.69 -2.70 -18.64
N THR A 220 -21.14 -3.71 -19.37
CA THR A 220 -20.31 -4.86 -19.78
C THR A 220 -19.18 -4.41 -20.70
N PHE A 221 -19.49 -3.53 -21.65
CA PHE A 221 -18.48 -2.93 -22.51
C PHE A 221 -17.41 -2.19 -21.69
N LEU A 222 -17.81 -1.35 -20.73
CA LEU A 222 -16.88 -0.60 -19.89
C LEU A 222 -16.05 -1.50 -18.97
N GLN A 223 -16.60 -2.61 -18.48
CA GLN A 223 -15.84 -3.64 -17.75
C GLN A 223 -14.77 -4.27 -18.64
N ILE A 224 -15.11 -4.61 -19.89
CA ILE A 224 -14.14 -5.16 -20.86
C ILE A 224 -13.03 -4.14 -21.13
N GLN A 225 -13.36 -2.87 -21.37
CA GLN A 225 -12.36 -1.81 -21.60
C GLN A 225 -11.47 -1.57 -20.37
N THR A 226 -12.04 -1.68 -19.17
CA THR A 226 -11.30 -1.59 -17.91
C THR A 226 -10.26 -2.72 -17.83
N GLN A 227 -10.68 -3.96 -18.06
CA GLN A 227 -9.76 -5.10 -18.01
C GLN A 227 -8.70 -5.06 -19.12
N GLN A 228 -9.05 -4.59 -20.32
CA GLN A 228 -8.09 -4.32 -21.39
C GLN A 228 -7.07 -3.24 -21.02
N THR A 229 -7.47 -2.26 -20.21
CA THR A 229 -6.55 -1.22 -19.73
C THR A 229 -5.64 -1.77 -18.64
N ILE A 230 -6.18 -2.51 -17.68
CA ILE A 230 -5.42 -3.13 -16.59
C ILE A 230 -4.38 -4.12 -17.13
N SER A 231 -4.70 -4.87 -18.20
CA SER A 231 -3.77 -5.84 -18.80
C SER A 231 -2.54 -5.22 -19.45
N LEU A 232 -2.52 -3.90 -19.67
CA LEU A 232 -1.37 -3.16 -20.18
C LEU A 232 -0.40 -2.73 -19.06
N LEU A 233 -0.76 -2.95 -17.79
CA LEU A 233 0.12 -2.67 -16.66
C LEU A 233 1.29 -3.67 -16.59
N PRO A 234 2.44 -3.29 -16.02
CA PRO A 234 3.52 -4.21 -15.75
C PRO A 234 3.08 -5.41 -14.89
N PRO A 235 3.74 -6.58 -15.02
CA PRO A 235 3.41 -7.77 -14.24
C PRO A 235 3.37 -7.49 -12.73
N GLY A 236 2.34 -7.99 -12.05
CA GLY A 236 2.15 -7.85 -10.59
C GLY A 236 1.26 -6.68 -10.15
N PHE A 237 1.06 -5.65 -10.97
CA PHE A 237 0.22 -4.49 -10.59
C PHE A 237 -1.27 -4.68 -10.88
N ALA A 238 -1.62 -5.57 -11.82
CA ALA A 238 -3.01 -5.85 -12.16
C ALA A 238 -3.82 -6.39 -10.97
N ALA A 239 -3.21 -7.22 -10.11
CA ALA A 239 -3.88 -7.75 -8.93
C ALA A 239 -4.20 -6.64 -7.91
N ALA A 240 -3.22 -5.80 -7.59
CA ALA A 240 -3.39 -4.67 -6.67
C ALA A 240 -4.45 -3.67 -7.15
N VAL A 241 -4.49 -3.40 -8.47
CA VAL A 241 -5.52 -2.54 -9.05
C VAL A 241 -6.91 -3.17 -8.98
N ASN A 242 -7.04 -4.46 -9.31
CA ASN A 242 -8.33 -5.15 -9.27
C ASN A 242 -8.92 -5.25 -7.85
N GLU A 243 -8.09 -5.37 -6.81
CA GLU A 243 -8.56 -5.41 -5.41
C GLU A 243 -9.14 -4.07 -4.93
N ASP A 244 -8.68 -2.96 -5.50
CA ASP A 244 -9.11 -1.61 -5.07
C ASP A 244 -10.31 -1.07 -5.87
N ILE A 245 -10.68 -1.72 -6.98
CA ILE A 245 -11.83 -1.32 -7.80
C ILE A 245 -13.12 -1.81 -7.15
N GLY A 246 -14.01 -0.89 -6.79
CA GLY A 246 -15.33 -1.25 -6.26
C GLY A 246 -16.32 -1.73 -7.33
N ASP A 247 -17.37 -2.43 -6.91
CA ASP A 247 -18.46 -2.92 -7.78
C ASP A 247 -19.15 -1.81 -8.57
N ASN A 248 -19.13 -0.57 -8.05
CA ASN A 248 -19.75 0.59 -8.65
C ASN A 248 -18.88 1.30 -9.71
N PHE A 249 -17.67 0.81 -9.97
CA PHE A 249 -16.73 1.46 -10.89
C PHE A 249 -17.29 1.60 -12.31
N ALA A 250 -17.68 0.50 -12.95
CA ALA A 250 -18.21 0.54 -14.32
C ALA A 250 -19.53 1.34 -14.44
N PRO A 251 -20.50 1.24 -13.50
CA PRO A 251 -21.63 2.16 -13.43
C PRO A 251 -21.22 3.64 -13.31
N ALA A 252 -20.19 3.97 -12.54
CA ALA A 252 -19.68 5.33 -12.41
C ALA A 252 -19.04 5.84 -13.72
N LEU A 253 -18.30 4.98 -14.44
CA LEU A 253 -17.80 5.28 -15.78
C LEU A 253 -18.95 5.56 -16.75
N LEU A 254 -20.02 4.77 -16.70
CA LEU A 254 -21.18 4.95 -17.56
C LEU A 254 -21.85 6.31 -17.30
N LYS A 255 -22.08 6.67 -16.04
CA LYS A 255 -22.62 7.98 -15.66
C LYS A 255 -21.76 9.13 -16.20
N THR A 256 -20.45 8.94 -16.15
CA THR A 256 -19.46 9.90 -16.66
C THR A 256 -19.49 10.01 -18.18
N LEU A 257 -19.60 8.90 -18.88
CA LEU A 257 -19.72 8.90 -20.34
C LEU A 257 -21.05 9.52 -20.80
N GLN A 258 -22.15 9.26 -20.08
CA GLN A 258 -23.45 9.91 -20.31
C GLN A 258 -23.37 11.42 -20.12
N PHE A 259 -22.66 11.87 -19.08
CA PHE A 259 -22.32 13.27 -18.91
C PHE A 259 -21.59 13.81 -20.15
N ALA A 260 -20.53 13.13 -20.60
CA ALA A 260 -19.73 13.55 -21.74
C ALA A 260 -20.58 13.69 -23.01
N LYS A 261 -21.50 12.76 -23.26
CA LYS A 261 -22.47 12.84 -24.37
C LYS A 261 -23.36 14.08 -24.27
N GLY A 262 -23.84 14.42 -23.06
CA GLY A 262 -24.62 15.64 -22.82
C GLY A 262 -23.80 16.91 -23.05
N TYR A 263 -22.58 16.93 -22.54
CA TYR A 263 -21.67 18.07 -22.67
C TYR A 263 -21.24 18.30 -24.12
N GLN A 264 -21.00 17.23 -24.89
CA GLN A 264 -20.70 17.30 -26.32
C GLN A 264 -21.83 17.98 -27.11
N LYS A 265 -23.10 17.69 -26.79
CA LYS A 265 -24.25 18.37 -27.41
C LYS A 265 -24.22 19.88 -27.14
N LEU A 266 -23.93 20.28 -25.91
CA LEU A 266 -23.79 21.70 -25.56
C LEU A 266 -22.65 22.38 -26.34
N LEU A 267 -21.52 21.68 -26.56
CA LEU A 267 -20.42 22.18 -27.39
C LEU A 267 -20.82 22.30 -28.88
N ALA A 268 -21.61 21.36 -29.39
CA ALA A 268 -22.13 21.39 -30.76
C ALA A 268 -23.13 22.54 -30.98
N ASP A 269 -23.96 22.81 -29.97
CA ASP A 269 -24.96 23.88 -29.97
C ASP A 269 -24.36 25.28 -29.71
N ASN A 270 -23.03 25.38 -29.56
CA ASN A 270 -22.33 26.60 -29.14
C ASN A 270 -22.94 27.25 -27.88
N ALA A 271 -23.32 26.43 -26.89
CA ALA A 271 -23.87 26.92 -25.63
C ALA A 271 -22.88 27.87 -24.92
N SER A 272 -23.42 28.88 -24.24
CA SER A 272 -22.59 29.85 -23.51
C SER A 272 -21.78 29.18 -22.40
N PRO A 273 -20.65 29.77 -21.96
CA PRO A 273 -19.88 29.29 -20.81
C PRO A 273 -20.75 29.03 -19.58
N GLU A 274 -21.64 29.95 -19.23
CA GLU A 274 -22.49 29.87 -18.04
C GLU A 274 -23.47 28.70 -18.12
N ARG A 275 -24.00 28.41 -19.32
CA ARG A 275 -24.89 27.27 -19.54
C ARG A 275 -24.15 25.94 -19.44
N ARG A 276 -22.88 25.90 -19.86
CA ARG A 276 -22.00 24.74 -19.70
C ARG A 276 -21.68 24.54 -18.23
N ASP A 277 -21.21 25.56 -17.53
CA ASP A 277 -20.89 25.50 -16.09
C ASP A 277 -22.12 25.07 -15.26
N ALA A 278 -23.31 25.60 -15.57
CA ALA A 278 -24.56 25.19 -14.91
C ALA A 278 -24.91 23.71 -15.14
N PHE A 279 -24.56 23.14 -16.31
CA PHE A 279 -24.73 21.71 -16.58
C PHE A 279 -23.75 20.86 -15.75
N GLU A 280 -22.52 21.35 -15.57
CA GLU A 280 -21.49 20.71 -14.75
C GLU A 280 -21.91 20.68 -13.27
N HIS A 281 -22.30 21.82 -12.72
CA HIS A 281 -22.75 21.94 -11.34
C HIS A 281 -23.97 21.06 -11.03
N LYS A 282 -24.94 20.99 -11.94
CA LYS A 282 -26.16 20.17 -11.77
C LYS A 282 -25.87 18.68 -11.65
N GLN A 283 -24.77 18.22 -12.23
CA GLN A 283 -24.42 16.80 -12.24
C GLN A 283 -23.66 16.38 -10.98
N GLY A 284 -23.25 17.35 -10.14
CA GLY A 284 -22.65 17.10 -8.82
C GLY A 284 -21.39 16.23 -8.89
N MET A 285 -20.73 16.21 -10.05
CA MET A 285 -19.59 15.35 -10.29
C MET A 285 -18.32 16.13 -9.99
N LEU A 286 -17.60 15.72 -8.94
CA LEU A 286 -16.43 16.43 -8.42
C LEU A 286 -15.27 16.45 -9.42
N ASN A 287 -15.08 15.37 -10.19
CA ASN A 287 -14.05 15.23 -11.22
C ASN A 287 -14.53 14.22 -12.29
N PRO A 288 -15.33 14.63 -13.27
CA PRO A 288 -15.97 13.69 -14.19
C PRO A 288 -14.97 13.22 -15.25
N LEU A 289 -14.10 14.10 -15.73
CA LEU A 289 -12.99 13.76 -16.62
C LEU A 289 -11.83 14.63 -16.18
N LEU A 290 -10.65 14.06 -15.95
CA LEU A 290 -9.48 14.86 -15.61
C LEU A 290 -9.10 15.63 -16.90
N GLY A 291 -8.78 16.92 -16.73
CA GLY A 291 -8.82 17.89 -17.83
C GLY A 291 -10.12 18.71 -17.90
N TRP A 292 -11.04 18.55 -16.95
CA TRP A 292 -11.72 19.72 -16.42
C TRP A 292 -10.68 20.55 -15.70
N PRO A 293 -10.29 21.74 -16.19
CA PRO A 293 -9.75 22.71 -15.27
C PRO A 293 -10.84 22.94 -14.22
N GLN A 294 -10.59 22.61 -12.95
CA GLN A 294 -11.13 23.46 -11.90
C GLN A 294 -10.48 24.81 -12.19
N TYR A 295 -11.26 25.73 -12.75
CA TYR A 295 -10.76 27.03 -13.20
C TYR A 295 -9.93 27.70 -12.11
N ILE A 296 -8.61 27.56 -12.20
CA ILE A 296 -7.60 28.56 -11.87
C ILE A 296 -6.42 28.29 -12.83
N GLU A 297 -6.55 28.71 -14.09
CA GLU A 297 -5.36 29.20 -14.78
C GLU A 297 -5.02 30.54 -14.10
N MET A 298 -3.90 30.60 -13.38
CA MET A 298 -3.22 31.87 -13.07
C MET A 298 -2.25 32.20 -14.21
#